data_AF-A0AAD8EJ76-F1
#
_entry.id   AF-A0AAD8EJ76-F1
#
_cell.length_a   1.000
_cell.length_b   1.000
_cell.length_c   1.000
_cell.angle_alpha   90.00
_cell.angle_beta   90.00
_cell.angle_gamma   90.00
#
_symmetry.space_group_name_H-M   'P 1'
#
loop_
_entity.id
_entity.type
_entity.pdbx_description
1 polymer ?
#
loop_
_entity_poly.entity_id
_entity_poly.type
_entity_poly.pdbx_seq_one_letter_code
_entity_poly.pdbx_strand_id
1 'polypeptide(L)'
;YFRGLTEPVQNSVDNLERSFRSYHSDPASIDGLVESVTCMAHLVSNYLLQGKTTSNTSPDIEFGCFESHTYNSLMTTYTDKGPKPDKGRFLHFDHLTFWVGNAKQAASYYCARLGFQPLAYQGLETGSRKVAAHAVHQNKIIFVFMSAYEPDNAEMGRHLVKHGDGVKDIAFTVEDLDSIFKTRAKERGAKVVKDIWEESDEEGTVRFARVQTYGDTTHTFVERSGYKGPFLPGFRKPLQQDVLCNKLPPTKLDFVDHIVGNQPDNGMIPAADWYEKNLMFHRFWSVDDSQIHSEFSALRSIVMTNWEETIKIPINEPAPGKKKSQIEEYVDYYGGAGVQHIALNTQDIITAV
;
A
#
# COMPACT_ATOMS: atom_id res chain seq x y z
N TYR A 1 19.24 9.81 21.13
CA TYR A 1 18.60 8.48 20.99
C TYR A 1 19.03 7.77 19.70
N PHE A 2 20.19 8.11 19.15
CA PHE A 2 20.76 7.49 17.95
C PHE A 2 22.28 7.45 18.16
N ARG A 3 22.89 6.26 18.16
CA ARG A 3 24.35 6.10 18.08
C ARG A 3 24.63 5.17 16.92
N GLY A 4 25.53 5.57 16.03
CA GLY A 4 25.86 4.85 14.79
C GLY A 4 25.37 5.51 13.51
N LEU A 5 24.68 6.66 13.59
CA LEU A 5 24.42 7.49 12.41
C LEU A 5 25.69 8.24 12.02
N THR A 6 25.92 8.44 10.72
CA THR A 6 26.96 9.36 10.26
C THR A 6 26.64 10.77 10.78
N GLU A 7 27.66 11.54 11.14
CA GLU A 7 27.54 12.89 11.71
C GLU A 7 26.50 13.80 10.99
N PRO A 8 26.37 13.76 9.64
CA PRO A 8 25.35 14.56 8.93
C PRO A 8 23.90 14.15 9.24
N VAL A 9 23.63 12.86 9.42
CA VAL A 9 22.29 12.35 9.74
C VAL A 9 21.95 12.67 11.19
N GLN A 10 22.93 12.57 12.10
CA GLN A 10 22.74 12.95 13.49
C GLN A 10 22.39 14.44 13.63
N ASN A 11 23.10 15.32 12.93
CA ASN A 11 22.83 16.76 12.94
C ASN A 11 21.42 17.09 12.39
N SER A 12 20.95 16.33 11.40
CA SER A 12 19.62 16.54 10.80
C SER A 12 18.49 16.05 11.70
N VAL A 13 18.69 14.94 12.40
CA VAL A 13 17.79 14.45 13.45
C VAL A 13 17.70 15.47 14.60
N ASP A 14 18.85 16.00 15.05
CA ASP A 14 18.89 16.98 16.15
C ASP A 14 18.22 18.31 15.77
N ASN A 15 18.25 18.69 14.49
CA ASN A 15 17.54 19.85 13.96
C ASN A 15 16.03 19.60 13.86
N LEU A 16 15.62 18.42 13.39
CA LEU A 16 14.21 18.00 13.38
C LEU A 16 13.61 18.02 14.79
N GLU A 17 14.34 17.48 15.77
CA GLU A 17 13.89 17.45 17.16
C GLU A 17 13.75 18.86 17.75
N ARG A 18 14.67 19.77 17.40
CA ARG A 18 14.57 21.19 17.76
C ARG A 18 13.35 21.87 17.12
N SER A 19 13.11 21.65 15.84
CA SER A 19 11.95 22.20 15.11
C SER A 19 10.63 21.66 15.67
N PHE A 20 10.58 20.38 16.07
CA PHE A 20 9.40 19.75 16.67
C PHE A 20 9.08 20.31 18.05
N ARG A 21 10.11 20.58 18.87
CA ARG A 21 9.97 21.23 20.18
C ARG A 21 9.53 22.70 20.03
N SER A 22 10.06 23.41 19.04
CA SER A 22 9.65 24.80 18.73
C SER A 22 8.19 24.90 18.30
N TYR A 23 7.71 23.95 17.48
CA TYR A 23 6.31 23.91 17.02
C TYR A 23 5.30 23.78 18.17
N HIS A 24 5.64 23.04 19.23
CA HIS A 24 4.76 22.91 20.40
C HIS A 24 4.66 24.21 21.22
N SER A 25 5.63 25.11 21.08
CA SER A 25 5.64 26.41 21.77
C SER A 25 5.09 27.57 20.92
N ASP A 26 5.16 27.49 19.59
CA ASP A 26 4.64 28.50 18.67
C ASP A 26 4.16 27.86 17.33
N PRO A 27 2.84 27.72 17.12
CA PRO A 27 2.27 27.16 15.90
C PRO A 27 2.57 27.95 14.61
N ALA A 28 3.11 29.18 14.71
CA ALA A 28 3.50 29.98 13.55
C ALA A 28 4.79 29.50 12.87
N SER A 29 5.52 28.52 13.44
CA SER A 29 6.80 28.02 12.90
C SER A 29 6.69 26.78 11.99
N ILE A 30 5.58 26.63 11.25
CA ILE A 30 5.33 25.48 10.37
C ILE A 30 6.44 25.30 9.32
N ASP A 31 6.97 26.40 8.78
CA ASP A 31 7.97 26.37 7.71
C ASP A 31 9.27 25.67 8.14
N GLY A 32 9.73 25.91 9.38
CA GLY A 32 10.94 25.25 9.91
C GLY A 32 10.76 23.75 10.20
N LEU A 33 9.54 23.33 10.52
CA LEU A 33 9.20 21.91 10.69
C LEU A 33 9.16 21.19 9.33
N VAL A 34 8.53 21.81 8.33
CA VAL A 34 8.44 21.28 6.96
C VAL A 34 9.83 21.18 6.32
N GLU A 35 10.70 22.19 6.48
CA GLU A 35 12.08 22.12 6.01
C GLU A 35 12.88 20.99 6.68
N SER A 36 12.71 20.81 7.99
CA SER A 36 13.43 19.78 8.73
C SER A 36 12.97 18.36 8.38
N VAL A 37 11.66 18.14 8.21
CA VAL A 37 11.08 16.86 7.78
C VAL A 37 11.53 16.52 6.36
N THR A 38 11.51 17.51 5.47
CA THR A 38 11.97 17.38 4.07
C THR A 38 13.46 17.03 3.99
N CYS A 39 14.30 17.64 4.83
CA CYS A 39 15.73 17.34 4.89
C CYS A 39 16.00 15.90 5.35
N MET A 40 15.26 15.44 6.38
CA MET A 40 15.31 14.06 6.86
C MET A 40 14.83 13.05 5.83
N ALA A 41 13.73 13.34 5.12
CA ALA A 41 13.25 12.48 4.04
C ALA A 41 14.28 12.34 2.89
N HIS A 42 14.96 13.43 2.53
CA HIS A 42 16.05 13.40 1.55
C HIS A 42 17.27 12.60 2.02
N LEU A 43 17.67 12.71 3.29
CA LEU A 43 18.81 11.97 3.85
C LEU A 43 18.51 10.46 3.96
N VAL A 44 17.30 10.10 4.39
CA VAL A 44 16.85 8.71 4.44
C VAL A 44 16.74 8.14 3.02
N SER A 45 16.18 8.91 2.08
CA SER A 45 16.11 8.53 0.67
C SER A 45 17.50 8.31 0.07
N ASN A 46 18.44 9.23 0.29
CA ASN A 46 19.82 9.09 -0.19
C ASN A 46 20.55 7.91 0.45
N TYR A 47 20.33 7.62 1.73
CA TYR A 47 20.91 6.46 2.40
C TYR A 47 20.36 5.13 1.84
N LEU A 48 19.04 5.07 1.57
CA LEU A 48 18.40 3.92 0.92
C LEU A 48 18.85 3.76 -0.55
N LEU A 49 19.18 4.86 -1.23
CA LEU A 49 19.64 4.86 -2.62
C LEU A 49 21.15 4.56 -2.77
N GLN A 50 21.99 4.95 -1.81
CA GLN A 50 23.43 4.66 -1.81
C GLN A 50 23.77 3.17 -1.59
N GLY A 51 22.79 2.36 -1.16
CA GLY A 51 22.87 0.90 -1.24
C GLY A 51 22.94 0.33 -2.67
N LYS A 52 22.92 1.16 -3.72
CA LYS A 52 23.00 0.76 -5.14
C LYS A 52 24.27 1.17 -5.90
N THR A 53 25.31 1.71 -5.26
CA THR A 53 26.56 2.03 -5.99
C THR A 53 27.82 1.60 -5.25
N THR A 54 28.49 0.58 -5.78
CA THR A 54 29.86 0.21 -5.42
C THR A 54 30.88 1.04 -6.23
N SER A 55 31.83 1.70 -5.58
CA SER A 55 33.27 1.69 -5.96
C SER A 55 34.14 2.44 -4.94
N ASN A 56 35.32 1.86 -4.68
CA ASN A 56 36.34 2.22 -3.69
C ASN A 56 37.08 3.54 -3.94
N THR A 57 37.54 4.23 -2.87
CA THR A 57 38.98 4.49 -2.53
C THR A 57 39.15 5.34 -1.23
N SER A 58 40.19 5.01 -0.44
CA SER A 58 40.60 5.37 0.96
C SER A 58 41.02 6.85 1.24
N PRO A 59 41.52 7.32 2.43
CA PRO A 59 41.81 6.63 3.72
C PRO A 59 41.46 7.36 5.07
N ASP A 60 41.46 6.55 6.13
CA ASP A 60 41.86 6.75 7.54
C ASP A 60 41.43 7.97 8.38
N ILE A 61 40.54 7.72 9.35
CA ILE A 61 40.52 8.40 10.66
C ILE A 61 40.24 7.36 11.76
N GLU A 62 41.23 7.08 12.61
CA GLU A 62 41.08 6.32 13.86
C GLU A 62 40.45 7.19 14.96
N PHE A 63 39.43 6.68 15.65
CA PHE A 63 39.06 7.16 16.99
C PHE A 63 38.71 6.00 17.94
N GLY A 64 39.60 5.78 18.90
CA GLY A 64 39.33 5.55 20.33
C GLY A 64 38.26 4.55 20.75
N CYS A 65 38.71 3.42 21.30
CA CYS A 65 37.91 2.47 22.10
C CYS A 65 37.05 3.16 23.16
N PHE A 66 35.73 2.98 23.07
CA PHE A 66 34.81 3.07 24.20
C PHE A 66 34.01 1.78 24.27
N GLU A 67 34.04 1.13 25.44
CA GLU A 67 33.34 -0.12 25.72
C GLU A 67 31.84 0.01 25.44
N SER A 68 31.37 -0.64 24.37
CA SER A 68 29.97 -0.75 24.03
C SER A 68 29.33 -1.89 24.82
N HIS A 69 28.38 -1.58 25.69
CA HIS A 69 27.35 -2.55 26.04
C HIS A 69 26.49 -2.76 24.79
N THR A 70 26.71 -3.88 24.10
CA THR A 70 26.00 -4.26 22.88
C THR A 70 24.57 -4.70 23.23
N TYR A 71 23.59 -3.84 22.96
CA TYR A 71 22.24 -4.31 22.63
C TYR A 71 22.22 -4.56 21.12
N ASN A 72 22.40 -5.82 20.72
CA ASN A 72 22.16 -6.27 19.35
C ASN A 72 20.65 -6.28 19.08
N SER A 73 20.08 -5.18 18.60
CA SER A 73 18.77 -5.19 17.92
C SER A 73 19.04 -5.26 16.41
N LEU A 74 18.90 -6.45 15.84
CA LEU A 74 19.16 -6.73 14.43
C LEU A 74 17.96 -6.27 13.59
N MET A 75 18.12 -5.22 12.78
CA MET A 75 17.23 -5.00 11.63
C MET A 75 17.43 -6.18 10.68
N THR A 76 16.39 -6.95 10.41
CA THR A 76 16.52 -8.15 9.58
C THR A 76 16.06 -7.82 8.16
N THR A 77 17.02 -7.49 7.31
CA THR A 77 16.82 -7.52 5.85
C THR A 77 16.99 -8.95 5.38
N TYR A 78 15.98 -9.50 4.70
CA TYR A 78 16.05 -10.85 4.18
C TYR A 78 16.71 -10.82 2.80
N THR A 79 17.88 -11.43 2.68
CA THR A 79 18.58 -11.56 1.38
C THR A 79 18.15 -12.80 0.61
N ASP A 80 17.62 -13.80 1.31
CA ASP A 80 17.09 -15.02 0.70
C ASP A 80 15.63 -14.80 0.29
N LYS A 81 15.38 -14.87 -1.01
CA LYS A 81 14.04 -14.73 -1.59
C LYS A 81 13.32 -16.09 -1.67
N GLY A 82 13.99 -17.18 -1.33
CA GLY A 82 13.53 -18.56 -1.56
C GLY A 82 13.81 -19.04 -2.99
N PRO A 83 13.12 -20.09 -3.48
CA PRO A 83 13.22 -20.51 -4.87
C PRO A 83 12.40 -19.60 -5.79
N LYS A 84 12.99 -19.19 -6.92
CA LYS A 84 12.24 -18.51 -7.98
C LYS A 84 11.11 -19.40 -8.47
N PRO A 85 9.86 -18.91 -8.56
CA PRO A 85 8.78 -19.70 -9.14
C PRO A 85 8.99 -20.01 -10.62
N ASP A 86 8.73 -21.26 -11.04
CA ASP A 86 8.99 -21.72 -12.43
C ASP A 86 8.05 -21.09 -13.48
N LYS A 87 6.80 -20.80 -13.10
CA LYS A 87 5.75 -20.28 -13.97
C LYS A 87 4.83 -19.34 -13.22
N GLY A 88 4.29 -18.33 -13.90
CA GLY A 88 3.44 -17.31 -13.30
C GLY A 88 4.25 -16.12 -12.78
N ARG A 89 3.85 -14.90 -13.12
CA ARG A 89 4.50 -13.68 -12.61
C ARG A 89 3.47 -12.67 -12.12
N PHE A 90 3.74 -12.09 -10.96
CA PHE A 90 3.03 -10.89 -10.51
C PHE A 90 3.79 -9.67 -11.02
N LEU A 91 3.12 -8.79 -11.78
CA LEU A 91 3.80 -7.67 -12.44
C LEU A 91 3.86 -6.45 -11.54
N HIS A 92 2.69 -5.99 -11.10
CA HIS A 92 2.50 -4.79 -10.29
C HIS A 92 1.07 -4.78 -9.74
N PHE A 93 0.76 -3.79 -8.89
CA PHE A 93 -0.62 -3.45 -8.54
C PHE A 93 -1.41 -3.06 -9.80
N ASP A 94 -2.60 -3.62 -9.97
CA ASP A 94 -3.46 -3.36 -11.13
C ASP A 94 -4.40 -2.18 -10.85
N HIS A 95 -5.23 -2.32 -9.83
CA HIS A 95 -6.10 -1.30 -9.28
C HIS A 95 -6.48 -1.67 -7.85
N LEU A 96 -7.06 -0.72 -7.11
CA LEU A 96 -7.67 -0.97 -5.81
C LEU A 96 -9.16 -0.72 -5.89
N THR A 97 -9.96 -1.63 -5.33
CA THR A 97 -11.40 -1.45 -5.23
C THR A 97 -11.78 -1.06 -3.81
N PHE A 98 -12.53 0.02 -3.71
CA PHE A 98 -13.09 0.53 -2.47
C PHE A 98 -14.59 0.29 -2.45
N TRP A 99 -15.10 -0.23 -1.35
CA TRP A 99 -16.54 -0.22 -1.10
C TRP A 99 -16.84 0.96 -0.19
N VAL A 100 -17.72 1.83 -0.69
CA VAL A 100 -17.99 3.13 -0.08
C VAL A 100 -19.48 3.42 -0.08
N GLY A 101 -19.93 4.28 0.83
CA GLY A 101 -21.32 4.70 0.91
C GLY A 101 -21.79 5.47 -0.33
N ASN A 102 -20.89 6.27 -0.94
CA ASN A 102 -21.19 7.04 -2.14
C ASN A 102 -20.00 7.12 -3.10
N ALA A 103 -19.97 6.23 -4.09
CA ALA A 103 -18.90 6.10 -5.07
C ALA A 103 -18.66 7.37 -5.88
N LYS A 104 -19.72 8.13 -6.20
CA LYS A 104 -19.62 9.38 -6.96
C LYS A 104 -18.91 10.47 -6.15
N GLN A 105 -19.28 10.62 -4.89
CA GLN A 105 -18.66 11.61 -3.99
C GLN A 105 -17.22 11.21 -3.63
N ALA A 106 -16.96 9.93 -3.37
CA ALA A 106 -15.62 9.43 -3.14
C ALA A 106 -14.72 9.71 -4.35
N ALA A 107 -15.12 9.32 -5.56
CA ALA A 107 -14.35 9.62 -6.77
C ALA A 107 -14.08 11.13 -6.94
N SER A 108 -15.10 11.98 -6.72
CA SER A 108 -14.92 13.44 -6.75
C SER A 108 -13.91 13.95 -5.73
N TYR A 109 -13.93 13.43 -4.50
CA TYR A 109 -12.97 13.78 -3.46
C TYR A 109 -11.54 13.45 -3.89
N TYR A 110 -11.28 12.22 -4.36
CA TYR A 110 -9.92 11.82 -4.77
C TYR A 110 -9.44 12.58 -6.01
N CYS A 111 -10.32 12.90 -6.96
CA CYS A 111 -9.96 13.76 -8.09
C CYS A 111 -9.59 15.17 -7.64
N ALA A 112 -10.45 15.82 -6.84
CA ALA A 112 -10.26 17.20 -6.44
C ALA A 112 -9.16 17.41 -5.38
N ARG A 113 -8.92 16.43 -4.51
CA ARG A 113 -7.96 16.56 -3.39
C ARG A 113 -6.61 15.93 -3.66
N LEU A 114 -6.55 14.92 -4.52
CA LEU A 114 -5.31 14.17 -4.78
C LEU A 114 -4.90 14.20 -6.26
N GLY A 115 -5.60 14.96 -7.11
CA GLY A 115 -5.21 15.17 -8.50
C GLY A 115 -5.53 14.00 -9.44
N PHE A 116 -6.35 13.04 -9.00
CA PHE A 116 -6.85 11.98 -9.86
C PHE A 116 -7.76 12.54 -10.97
N GLN A 117 -7.91 11.77 -12.05
CA GLN A 117 -8.80 12.06 -13.16
C GLN A 117 -9.77 10.89 -13.37
N PRO A 118 -11.03 11.15 -13.81
CA PRO A 118 -11.94 10.07 -14.17
C PRO A 118 -11.35 9.19 -15.28
N LEU A 119 -11.26 7.88 -15.04
CA LEU A 119 -10.76 6.90 -16.01
C LEU A 119 -11.92 6.27 -16.78
N ALA A 120 -12.87 5.69 -16.04
CA ALA A 120 -13.97 4.94 -16.61
C ALA A 120 -15.15 4.85 -15.62
N TYR A 121 -16.32 4.49 -16.13
CA TYR A 121 -17.55 4.38 -15.35
C TYR A 121 -18.34 3.13 -15.71
N GLN A 122 -18.94 2.52 -14.70
CA GLN A 122 -19.94 1.48 -14.86
C GLN A 122 -21.12 1.75 -13.91
N GLY A 123 -22.34 1.76 -14.41
CA GLY A 123 -23.54 2.02 -13.61
C GLY A 123 -24.82 1.88 -14.43
N LEU A 124 -25.91 2.52 -13.98
CA LEU A 124 -27.24 2.35 -14.59
C LEU A 124 -27.24 2.66 -16.09
N GLU A 125 -26.54 3.72 -16.47
CA GLU A 125 -26.40 4.25 -17.83
C GLU A 125 -25.59 3.31 -18.74
N THR A 126 -24.76 2.45 -18.15
CA THR A 126 -23.95 1.44 -18.87
C THR A 126 -24.50 0.02 -18.71
N GLY A 127 -25.68 -0.14 -18.11
CA GLY A 127 -26.35 -1.43 -17.92
C GLY A 127 -26.04 -2.16 -16.61
N SER A 128 -25.14 -1.64 -15.75
CA SER A 128 -24.92 -2.21 -14.41
C SER A 128 -26.02 -1.75 -13.46
N ARG A 129 -26.94 -2.66 -13.14
CA ARG A 129 -28.13 -2.36 -12.31
C ARG A 129 -27.93 -2.54 -10.81
N LYS A 130 -26.88 -3.26 -10.39
CA LYS A 130 -26.65 -3.60 -8.98
C LYS A 130 -25.66 -2.68 -8.28
N VAL A 131 -24.65 -2.22 -9.01
CA VAL A 131 -23.52 -1.47 -8.45
C VAL A 131 -23.13 -0.30 -9.37
N ALA A 132 -22.88 0.86 -8.77
CA ALA A 132 -22.17 1.96 -9.39
C ALA A 132 -20.67 1.78 -9.15
N ALA A 133 -19.84 1.95 -10.18
CA ALA A 133 -18.39 1.91 -10.09
C ALA A 133 -17.78 3.12 -10.82
N HIS A 134 -17.06 3.94 -10.08
CA HIS A 134 -16.29 5.07 -10.59
C HIS A 134 -14.80 4.73 -10.53
N ALA A 135 -14.19 4.48 -11.68
CA ALA A 135 -12.75 4.30 -11.79
C ALA A 135 -12.09 5.66 -12.03
N VAL A 136 -11.11 5.99 -11.21
CA VAL A 136 -10.26 7.18 -11.33
C VAL A 136 -8.82 6.76 -11.42
N HIS A 137 -7.99 7.56 -12.10
CA HIS A 137 -6.58 7.26 -12.24
C HIS A 137 -5.70 8.48 -12.09
N GLN A 138 -4.45 8.24 -11.73
CA GLN A 138 -3.36 9.19 -11.89
C GLN A 138 -2.13 8.40 -12.30
N ASN A 139 -1.61 8.67 -13.50
CA ASN A 139 -0.57 7.87 -14.11
C ASN A 139 -0.93 6.37 -14.06
N LYS A 140 -0.19 5.55 -13.29
CA LYS A 140 -0.41 4.10 -13.16
C LYS A 140 -1.28 3.72 -11.96
N ILE A 141 -1.68 4.68 -11.12
CA ILE A 141 -2.54 4.44 -9.95
C ILE A 141 -3.99 4.40 -10.44
N ILE A 142 -4.73 3.33 -10.10
CA ILE A 142 -6.14 3.21 -10.44
C ILE A 142 -6.92 2.84 -9.19
N PHE A 143 -7.90 3.67 -8.82
CA PHE A 143 -8.85 3.41 -7.75
C PHE A 143 -10.26 3.25 -8.33
N VAL A 144 -10.99 2.25 -7.85
CA VAL A 144 -12.38 1.97 -8.25
C VAL A 144 -13.27 2.09 -7.03
N PHE A 145 -14.08 3.14 -6.98
CA PHE A 145 -15.05 3.34 -5.90
C PHE A 145 -16.37 2.70 -6.28
N MET A 146 -16.88 1.81 -5.44
CA MET A 146 -18.10 1.05 -5.69
C MET A 146 -19.15 1.26 -4.60
N SER A 147 -20.41 1.43 -5.01
CA SER A 147 -21.57 1.51 -4.11
C SER A 147 -22.74 0.71 -4.66
N ALA A 148 -23.47 0.03 -3.78
CA ALA A 148 -24.69 -0.68 -4.15
C ALA A 148 -25.82 0.30 -4.50
N TYR A 149 -26.63 -0.04 -5.50
CA TYR A 149 -27.88 0.67 -5.78
C TYR A 149 -29.05 0.12 -4.97
N GLU A 150 -29.08 -1.20 -4.79
CA GLU A 150 -30.18 -1.89 -4.14
C GLU A 150 -30.10 -1.71 -2.61
N PRO A 151 -31.22 -1.36 -1.95
CA PRO A 151 -31.25 -1.06 -0.51
C PRO A 151 -30.94 -2.29 0.37
N ASP A 152 -31.09 -3.50 -0.16
CA ASP A 152 -30.92 -4.77 0.53
C ASP A 152 -29.68 -5.55 0.09
N ASN A 153 -28.70 -4.89 -0.56
CA ASN A 153 -27.42 -5.52 -0.88
C ASN A 153 -26.66 -5.91 0.40
N ALA A 154 -26.85 -7.16 0.82
CA ALA A 154 -26.40 -7.63 2.12
C ALA A 154 -24.87 -7.71 2.23
N GLU A 155 -24.15 -7.92 1.14
CA GLU A 155 -22.69 -8.04 1.17
C GLU A 155 -22.03 -6.66 1.31
N MET A 156 -22.34 -5.72 0.41
CA MET A 156 -21.79 -4.37 0.48
C MET A 156 -22.32 -3.59 1.70
N GLY A 157 -23.60 -3.78 2.05
CA GLY A 157 -24.20 -3.17 3.23
C GLY A 157 -23.54 -3.62 4.53
N ARG A 158 -23.30 -4.92 4.72
CA ARG A 158 -22.57 -5.41 5.91
C ARG A 158 -21.14 -4.90 5.98
N HIS A 159 -20.44 -4.85 4.84
CA HIS A 159 -19.09 -4.28 4.81
C HIS A 159 -19.12 -2.81 5.24
N LEU A 160 -20.04 -2.02 4.67
CA LEU A 160 -20.12 -0.58 4.95
C LEU A 160 -20.45 -0.31 6.42
N VAL A 161 -21.39 -1.06 7.01
CA VAL A 161 -21.75 -0.93 8.43
C VAL A 161 -20.57 -1.29 9.34
N LYS A 162 -19.81 -2.32 8.99
CA LYS A 162 -18.69 -2.81 9.82
C LYS A 162 -17.45 -1.93 9.72
N HIS A 163 -17.13 -1.46 8.52
CA HIS A 163 -15.82 -0.88 8.20
C HIS A 163 -15.87 0.61 7.85
N GLY A 164 -17.04 1.15 7.53
CA GLY A 164 -17.14 2.41 6.81
C GLY A 164 -16.64 2.30 5.36
N ASP A 165 -16.20 3.43 4.81
CA ASP A 165 -15.57 3.50 3.49
C ASP A 165 -14.15 2.90 3.56
N GLY A 166 -13.86 1.87 2.76
CA GLY A 166 -12.58 1.16 2.86
C GLY A 166 -12.21 0.32 1.64
N VAL A 167 -10.96 -0.15 1.61
CA VAL A 167 -10.45 -1.04 0.56
C VAL A 167 -11.06 -2.43 0.73
N LYS A 168 -11.75 -2.89 -0.31
CA LYS A 168 -12.28 -4.26 -0.41
C LYS A 168 -11.32 -5.19 -1.13
N ASP A 169 -10.71 -4.75 -2.23
CA ASP A 169 -9.87 -5.60 -3.07
C ASP A 169 -8.58 -4.89 -3.48
N ILE A 170 -7.49 -5.64 -3.44
CA ILE A 170 -6.20 -5.24 -4.00
C ILE A 170 -5.94 -6.15 -5.21
N ALA A 171 -6.03 -5.58 -6.41
CA ALA A 171 -5.84 -6.35 -7.63
C ALA A 171 -4.37 -6.36 -8.08
N PHE A 172 -3.93 -7.47 -8.67
CA PHE A 172 -2.59 -7.64 -9.22
C PHE A 172 -2.66 -7.98 -10.70
N THR A 173 -1.86 -7.29 -11.51
CA THR A 173 -1.68 -7.69 -12.92
C THR A 173 -0.75 -8.90 -12.93
N VAL A 174 -1.15 -9.96 -13.62
CA VAL A 174 -0.41 -11.22 -13.66
C VAL A 174 -0.18 -11.73 -15.08
N GLU A 175 0.89 -12.51 -15.23
CA GLU A 175 1.15 -13.37 -16.39
C GLU A 175 0.99 -14.83 -15.96
N ASP A 176 0.29 -15.64 -16.77
CA ASP A 176 -0.01 -17.05 -16.48
C ASP A 176 -0.86 -17.21 -15.22
N LEU A 177 -2.10 -16.71 -15.33
CA LEU A 177 -3.13 -16.78 -14.29
C LEU A 177 -3.39 -18.20 -13.81
N ASP A 178 -3.34 -19.19 -14.70
CA ASP A 178 -3.55 -20.58 -14.37
C ASP A 178 -2.52 -21.09 -13.36
N SER A 179 -1.22 -20.83 -13.59
CA SER A 179 -0.17 -21.21 -12.66
C SER A 179 -0.30 -20.49 -11.31
N ILE A 180 -0.60 -19.18 -11.30
CA ILE A 180 -0.76 -18.42 -10.06
C ILE A 180 -1.99 -18.91 -9.28
N PHE A 181 -3.13 -19.03 -9.92
CA PHE A 181 -4.37 -19.33 -9.23
C PHE A 181 -4.51 -20.82 -8.88
N LYS A 182 -4.32 -21.73 -9.85
CA LYS A 182 -4.54 -23.16 -9.63
C LYS A 182 -3.43 -23.76 -8.77
N THR A 183 -2.17 -23.58 -9.19
CA THR A 183 -1.02 -24.27 -8.59
C THR A 183 -0.49 -23.59 -7.33
N ARG A 184 -0.49 -22.25 -7.26
CA ARG A 184 -0.04 -21.55 -6.05
C ARG A 184 -1.18 -21.32 -5.08
N ALA A 185 -2.20 -20.55 -5.47
CA ALA A 185 -3.20 -20.11 -4.51
C ALA A 185 -4.12 -21.27 -4.06
N LYS A 186 -4.80 -21.93 -5.01
CA LYS A 186 -5.84 -22.93 -4.71
C LYS A 186 -5.24 -24.21 -4.10
N GLU A 187 -4.24 -24.81 -4.73
CA GLU A 187 -3.61 -26.05 -4.24
C GLU A 187 -2.91 -25.89 -2.89
N ARG A 188 -2.39 -24.70 -2.57
CA ARG A 188 -1.73 -24.44 -1.27
C ARG A 188 -2.68 -23.97 -0.17
N GLY A 189 -3.97 -23.86 -0.48
CA GLY A 189 -5.04 -23.68 0.50
C GLY A 189 -5.51 -22.24 0.70
N ALA A 190 -5.27 -21.33 -0.25
CA ALA A 190 -5.97 -20.06 -0.26
C ALA A 190 -7.49 -20.30 -0.43
N LYS A 191 -8.29 -19.59 0.36
CA LYS A 191 -9.75 -19.63 0.22
C LYS A 191 -10.14 -18.91 -1.08
N VAL A 192 -10.67 -19.69 -2.02
CA VAL A 192 -11.20 -19.18 -3.30
C VAL A 192 -12.50 -18.43 -3.06
N VAL A 193 -12.55 -17.18 -3.52
CA VAL A 193 -13.77 -16.35 -3.54
C VAL A 193 -14.50 -16.53 -4.86
N LYS A 194 -13.76 -16.55 -5.98
CA LYS A 194 -14.29 -16.85 -7.31
C LYS A 194 -13.21 -17.57 -8.12
N ASP A 195 -13.56 -18.71 -8.70
CA ASP A 195 -12.71 -19.46 -9.62
C ASP A 195 -12.46 -18.64 -10.91
N ILE A 196 -11.53 -19.07 -11.76
CA ILE A 196 -11.17 -18.32 -12.98
C ILE A 196 -12.42 -18.02 -13.80
N TRP A 197 -12.59 -16.75 -14.15
CA TRP A 197 -13.65 -16.30 -15.04
C TRP A 197 -13.10 -15.30 -16.06
N GLU A 198 -13.84 -15.13 -17.15
CA GLU A 198 -13.49 -14.22 -18.23
C GLU A 198 -14.59 -13.19 -18.40
N GLU A 199 -14.20 -11.96 -18.73
CA GLU A 199 -15.11 -10.92 -19.18
C GLU A 199 -14.59 -10.38 -20.50
N SER A 200 -15.51 -10.08 -21.42
CA SER A 200 -15.18 -9.66 -22.79
C SER A 200 -16.08 -8.52 -23.24
N ASP A 201 -15.51 -7.64 -24.06
CA ASP A 201 -16.26 -6.66 -24.84
C ASP A 201 -15.61 -6.48 -26.22
N GLU A 202 -15.92 -5.37 -26.90
CA GLU A 202 -15.40 -5.07 -28.23
C GLU A 202 -13.87 -4.92 -28.29
N GLU A 203 -13.22 -4.68 -27.15
CA GLU A 203 -11.79 -4.42 -27.00
C GLU A 203 -10.98 -5.66 -26.59
N GLY A 204 -11.63 -6.82 -26.44
CA GLY A 204 -11.00 -8.12 -26.17
C GLY A 204 -11.50 -8.80 -24.90
N THR A 205 -10.67 -9.64 -24.30
CA THR A 205 -11.00 -10.45 -23.11
C THR A 205 -9.99 -10.23 -21.99
N VAL A 206 -10.50 -10.11 -20.75
CA VAL A 206 -9.70 -10.12 -19.53
C VAL A 206 -10.08 -11.36 -18.71
N ARG A 207 -9.06 -12.06 -18.20
CA ARG A 207 -9.25 -13.22 -17.31
C ARG A 207 -8.96 -12.81 -15.89
N PHE A 208 -9.75 -13.32 -14.95
CA PHE A 208 -9.64 -12.99 -13.54
C PHE A 208 -9.73 -14.23 -12.67
N ALA A 209 -9.17 -14.15 -11.46
CA ALA A 209 -9.49 -15.06 -10.38
C ALA A 209 -9.45 -14.30 -9.04
N ARG A 210 -10.16 -14.77 -8.02
CA ARG A 210 -10.23 -14.06 -6.74
C ARG A 210 -10.06 -14.96 -5.53
N VAL A 211 -9.20 -14.54 -4.61
CA VAL A 211 -8.93 -15.23 -3.35
C VAL A 211 -9.09 -14.30 -2.15
N GLN A 212 -9.39 -14.89 -1.00
CA GLN A 212 -9.50 -14.20 0.28
C GLN A 212 -8.10 -14.09 0.92
N THR A 213 -7.75 -12.90 1.40
CA THR A 213 -6.58 -12.66 2.29
C THR A 213 -7.06 -12.29 3.69
N TYR A 214 -6.34 -11.44 4.43
CA TYR A 214 -6.72 -10.96 5.76
C TYR A 214 -8.07 -10.23 5.81
N GLY A 215 -8.76 -10.37 6.94
CA GLY A 215 -10.04 -9.69 7.21
C GLY A 215 -11.09 -9.99 6.15
N ASP A 216 -11.75 -8.93 5.67
CA ASP A 216 -12.70 -8.99 4.55
C ASP A 216 -12.04 -8.59 3.21
N THR A 217 -10.72 -8.39 3.17
CA THR A 217 -9.96 -7.97 1.99
C THR A 217 -9.69 -9.14 1.03
N THR A 218 -9.89 -8.92 -0.26
CA THR A 218 -9.61 -9.90 -1.32
C THR A 218 -8.45 -9.49 -2.22
N HIS A 219 -7.88 -10.47 -2.91
CA HIS A 219 -7.00 -10.24 -4.05
C HIS A 219 -7.66 -10.74 -5.32
N THR A 220 -7.77 -9.85 -6.32
CA THR A 220 -8.15 -10.21 -7.68
C THR A 220 -6.90 -10.26 -8.56
N PHE A 221 -6.63 -11.42 -9.16
CA PHE A 221 -5.58 -11.56 -10.17
C PHE A 221 -6.16 -11.21 -11.53
N VAL A 222 -5.46 -10.39 -12.30
CA VAL A 222 -5.94 -9.83 -13.58
C VAL A 222 -4.94 -10.14 -14.69
N GLU A 223 -5.34 -10.97 -15.66
CA GLU A 223 -4.56 -11.26 -16.86
C GLU A 223 -5.17 -10.53 -18.05
N ARG A 224 -4.50 -9.46 -18.49
CA ARG A 224 -5.00 -8.46 -19.47
C ARG A 224 -4.43 -8.63 -20.88
N SER A 225 -3.59 -9.64 -21.13
CA SER A 225 -2.79 -9.75 -22.36
C SER A 225 -3.62 -9.72 -23.65
N GLY A 226 -4.90 -10.08 -23.58
CA GLY A 226 -5.85 -10.05 -24.70
C GLY A 226 -6.77 -8.82 -24.77
N TYR A 227 -6.58 -7.77 -23.96
CA TYR A 227 -7.51 -6.63 -23.84
C TYR A 227 -6.84 -5.29 -24.17
N LYS A 228 -7.53 -4.45 -24.97
CA LYS A 228 -7.02 -3.15 -25.44
C LYS A 228 -7.86 -1.96 -24.99
N GLY A 229 -8.92 -2.21 -24.23
CA GLY A 229 -9.83 -1.18 -23.77
C GLY A 229 -9.21 -0.27 -22.71
N PRO A 230 -9.89 0.85 -22.39
CA PRO A 230 -9.33 1.88 -21.51
C PRO A 230 -9.17 1.44 -20.05
N PHE A 231 -9.99 0.50 -19.59
CA PHE A 231 -9.86 -0.07 -18.25
C PHE A 231 -10.24 -1.55 -18.24
N LEU A 232 -11.50 -1.91 -18.03
CA LEU A 232 -11.95 -3.31 -17.96
C LEU A 232 -13.25 -3.49 -18.74
N PRO A 233 -13.56 -4.72 -19.20
CA PRO A 233 -14.84 -5.03 -19.81
C PRO A 233 -16.03 -4.51 -19.02
N GLY A 234 -17.00 -3.93 -19.70
CA GLY A 234 -18.21 -3.38 -19.08
C GLY A 234 -18.05 -2.01 -18.42
N PHE A 235 -16.84 -1.45 -18.37
CA PHE A 235 -16.63 -0.03 -18.10
C PHE A 235 -16.70 0.78 -19.39
N ARG A 236 -17.36 1.94 -19.35
CA ARG A 236 -17.44 2.89 -20.45
C ARG A 236 -16.72 4.20 -20.08
N LYS A 237 -16.61 5.11 -21.04
CA LYS A 237 -16.01 6.44 -20.79
C LYS A 237 -16.74 7.15 -19.64
N PRO A 238 -16.04 7.98 -18.84
CA PRO A 238 -16.68 8.74 -17.76
C PRO A 238 -17.88 9.54 -18.25
N LEU A 239 -18.95 9.60 -17.45
CA LEU A 239 -20.19 10.32 -17.80
C LEU A 239 -19.97 11.82 -17.99
N GLN A 240 -19.05 12.38 -17.20
CA GLN A 240 -18.75 13.80 -17.19
C GLN A 240 -17.28 14.00 -16.82
N GLN A 241 -16.66 15.00 -17.45
CA GLN A 241 -15.36 15.50 -17.02
C GLN A 241 -15.56 16.68 -16.08
N ASP A 242 -14.97 16.62 -14.89
CA ASP A 242 -15.05 17.71 -13.93
C ASP A 242 -14.09 18.83 -14.35
N VAL A 243 -14.66 19.97 -14.73
CA VAL A 243 -13.90 21.15 -15.18
C VAL A 243 -12.98 21.69 -14.09
N LEU A 244 -13.31 21.48 -12.81
CA LEU A 244 -12.46 21.89 -11.69
C LEU A 244 -11.15 21.12 -11.70
N CYS A 245 -11.16 19.82 -12.01
CA CYS A 245 -9.98 18.97 -11.99
C CYS A 245 -8.89 19.46 -12.96
N ASN A 246 -9.27 20.09 -14.07
CA ASN A 246 -8.33 20.65 -15.05
C ASN A 246 -7.72 22.00 -14.61
N LYS A 247 -8.27 22.63 -13.55
CA LYS A 247 -7.80 23.92 -13.02
C LYS A 247 -6.97 23.79 -11.75
N LEU A 248 -6.94 22.60 -11.16
CA LEU A 248 -6.18 22.32 -9.96
C LEU A 248 -4.70 22.03 -10.31
N PRO A 249 -3.76 22.35 -9.40
CA PRO A 249 -2.35 22.04 -9.62
C PRO A 249 -2.13 20.51 -9.68
N PRO A 250 -1.20 20.02 -10.52
CA PRO A 250 -0.89 18.60 -10.59
C PRO A 250 -0.16 18.13 -9.33
N THR A 251 -0.57 16.99 -8.77
CA THR A 251 0.03 16.40 -7.56
C THR A 251 1.20 15.43 -7.85
N LYS A 252 1.47 15.13 -9.12
CA LYS A 252 2.64 14.36 -9.61
C LYS A 252 2.81 12.98 -8.95
N LEU A 253 1.73 12.24 -8.72
CA LEU A 253 1.76 10.87 -8.21
C LEU A 253 1.87 9.85 -9.36
N ASP A 254 2.76 8.86 -9.24
CA ASP A 254 3.15 7.99 -10.35
C ASP A 254 2.52 6.60 -10.32
N PHE A 255 2.73 5.85 -9.24
CA PHE A 255 2.27 4.47 -9.06
C PHE A 255 2.10 4.12 -7.57
N VAL A 256 1.41 3.02 -7.28
CA VAL A 256 1.28 2.50 -5.91
C VAL A 256 2.60 1.86 -5.49
N ASP A 257 3.25 2.40 -4.47
CA ASP A 257 4.54 1.90 -3.98
C ASP A 257 4.35 0.67 -3.10
N HIS A 258 3.49 0.77 -2.09
CA HIS A 258 3.14 -0.31 -1.18
C HIS A 258 1.75 -0.11 -0.56
N ILE A 259 1.18 -1.19 -0.04
CA ILE A 259 -0.12 -1.19 0.64
C ILE A 259 0.01 -1.92 1.96
N VAL A 260 -0.40 -1.28 3.06
CA VAL A 260 -0.20 -1.80 4.40
C VAL A 260 -1.47 -2.42 4.95
N GLY A 261 -1.37 -3.67 5.41
CA GLY A 261 -2.46 -4.42 6.03
C GLY A 261 -2.28 -4.51 7.55
N ASN A 262 -3.15 -3.87 8.32
CA ASN A 262 -3.17 -3.98 9.77
C ASN A 262 -3.93 -5.24 10.20
N GLN A 263 -3.37 -5.93 11.20
CA GLN A 263 -3.91 -7.15 11.79
C GLN A 263 -4.23 -6.93 13.27
N PRO A 264 -5.20 -7.67 13.83
CA PRO A 264 -5.36 -7.84 15.27
C PRO A 264 -4.09 -8.40 15.92
N ASP A 265 -4.04 -8.38 17.26
CA ASP A 265 -2.93 -8.97 18.02
C ASP A 265 -2.67 -10.44 17.62
N ASN A 266 -1.40 -10.79 17.46
CA ASN A 266 -0.91 -12.08 16.94
C ASN A 266 -1.37 -12.43 15.51
N GLY A 267 -1.88 -11.46 14.75
CA GLY A 267 -2.36 -11.65 13.38
C GLY A 267 -1.29 -11.45 12.30
N MET A 268 -0.13 -10.86 12.61
CA MET A 268 0.91 -10.56 11.61
C MET A 268 1.51 -11.82 11.01
N ILE A 269 1.93 -12.79 11.85
CA ILE A 269 2.58 -14.01 11.38
C ILE A 269 1.64 -14.84 10.49
N PRO A 270 0.39 -15.17 10.91
CA PRO A 270 -0.53 -15.89 10.04
C PRO A 270 -0.82 -15.19 8.71
N ALA A 271 -0.91 -13.85 8.71
CA ALA A 271 -1.12 -13.08 7.49
C ALA A 271 0.11 -13.08 6.58
N ALA A 272 1.33 -12.93 7.13
CA ALA A 272 2.57 -13.04 6.36
C ALA A 272 2.76 -14.44 5.76
N ASP A 273 2.56 -15.48 6.57
CA ASP A 273 2.64 -16.88 6.16
C ASP A 273 1.64 -17.20 5.03
N TRP A 274 0.48 -16.54 5.01
CA TRP A 274 -0.49 -16.68 3.91
C TRP A 274 0.11 -16.26 2.56
N TYR A 275 0.86 -15.14 2.50
CA TYR A 275 1.51 -14.67 1.28
C TYR A 275 2.65 -15.61 0.86
N GLU A 276 3.49 -16.04 1.83
CA GLU A 276 4.60 -16.97 1.58
C GLU A 276 4.09 -18.30 1.02
N LYS A 277 3.11 -18.88 1.71
CA LYS A 277 2.56 -20.18 1.36
C LYS A 277 1.82 -20.12 0.03
N ASN A 278 0.84 -19.21 -0.10
CA ASN A 278 -0.15 -19.29 -1.16
C ASN A 278 0.25 -18.56 -2.44
N LEU A 279 1.06 -17.51 -2.35
CA LEU A 279 1.47 -16.72 -3.52
C LEU A 279 2.95 -16.89 -3.87
N MET A 280 3.71 -17.58 -3.01
CA MET A 280 5.18 -17.69 -3.09
C MET A 280 5.84 -16.30 -3.07
N PHE A 281 5.32 -15.42 -2.23
CA PHE A 281 6.00 -14.19 -1.86
C PHE A 281 7.09 -14.50 -0.83
N HIS A 282 8.02 -13.59 -0.64
CA HIS A 282 9.06 -13.71 0.38
C HIS A 282 9.00 -12.52 1.34
N ARG A 283 9.51 -12.75 2.57
CA ARG A 283 9.77 -11.66 3.50
C ARG A 283 10.90 -10.80 2.92
N PHE A 284 10.67 -9.51 2.82
CA PHE A 284 11.65 -8.54 2.34
C PHE A 284 12.38 -7.88 3.51
N TRP A 285 11.62 -7.50 4.52
CA TRP A 285 12.08 -6.73 5.66
C TRP A 285 11.16 -6.98 6.85
N SER A 286 11.73 -7.03 8.05
CA SER A 286 10.94 -7.08 9.28
C SER A 286 11.50 -6.15 10.33
N VAL A 287 10.60 -5.62 11.14
CA VAL A 287 10.92 -4.76 12.28
C VAL A 287 10.06 -5.12 13.46
N ASP A 288 10.70 -5.14 14.63
CA ASP A 288 10.05 -5.43 15.90
C ASP A 288 9.84 -4.18 16.77
N ASP A 289 9.21 -4.38 17.93
CA ASP A 289 8.90 -3.33 18.88
C ASP A 289 10.12 -2.77 19.62
N SER A 290 11.28 -3.43 19.55
CA SER A 290 12.54 -2.84 20.02
C SER A 290 13.06 -1.75 19.08
N GLN A 291 12.51 -1.65 17.87
CA GLN A 291 12.99 -0.80 16.79
C GLN A 291 11.99 0.28 16.38
N ILE A 292 10.69 -0.03 16.30
CA ILE A 292 9.63 0.97 16.09
C ILE A 292 8.79 1.06 17.35
N HIS A 293 9.22 1.95 18.23
CA HIS A 293 8.43 2.37 19.39
C HIS A 293 8.60 3.87 19.63
N SER A 294 7.52 4.50 20.11
CA SER A 294 7.60 5.77 20.82
C SER A 294 7.79 5.49 22.32
N GLU A 295 7.81 6.54 23.15
CA GLU A 295 7.75 6.34 24.61
C GLU A 295 6.44 5.66 25.05
N PHE A 296 5.41 5.66 24.19
CA PHE A 296 4.05 5.31 24.55
C PHE A 296 3.50 4.10 23.79
N SER A 297 3.95 3.81 22.57
CA SER A 297 3.35 2.79 21.70
C SER A 297 4.38 2.11 20.83
N ALA A 298 4.14 0.85 20.46
CA ALA A 298 4.99 0.10 19.53
C ALA A 298 4.14 -0.65 18.49
N LEU A 299 4.82 -1.16 17.45
CA LEU A 299 4.25 -2.08 16.47
C LEU A 299 5.31 -3.07 16.00
N ARG A 300 4.86 -4.20 15.46
CA ARG A 300 5.71 -5.11 14.68
C ARG A 300 5.22 -5.13 13.24
N SER A 301 6.15 -5.28 12.30
CA SER A 301 5.85 -5.27 10.87
C SER A 301 6.69 -6.30 10.11
N ILE A 302 6.04 -7.02 9.19
CA ILE A 302 6.71 -7.86 8.17
C ILE A 302 6.29 -7.38 6.79
N VAL A 303 7.25 -7.09 5.93
CA VAL A 303 7.01 -6.70 4.53
C VAL A 303 7.06 -7.93 3.65
N MET A 304 5.93 -8.27 3.06
CA MET A 304 5.82 -9.33 2.05
C MET A 304 6.00 -8.76 0.66
N THR A 305 6.71 -9.47 -0.22
CA THR A 305 6.88 -9.02 -1.61
C THR A 305 6.95 -10.18 -2.60
N ASN A 306 6.58 -9.95 -3.86
CA ASN A 306 6.78 -10.95 -4.91
C ASN A 306 8.27 -11.10 -5.25
N TRP A 307 8.63 -12.16 -5.98
CA TRP A 307 10.02 -12.46 -6.33
C TRP A 307 10.80 -11.28 -6.95
N GLU A 308 10.17 -10.55 -7.87
CA GLU A 308 10.74 -9.38 -8.54
C GLU A 308 10.71 -8.09 -7.70
N GLU A 309 10.11 -8.13 -6.51
CA GLU A 309 10.03 -7.05 -5.53
C GLU A 309 9.27 -5.79 -6.00
N THR A 310 8.34 -5.99 -6.94
CA THR A 310 7.52 -4.94 -7.55
C THR A 310 6.22 -4.66 -6.79
N ILE A 311 5.77 -5.59 -5.95
CA ILE A 311 4.57 -5.49 -5.10
C ILE A 311 5.02 -5.64 -3.65
N LYS A 312 4.80 -4.63 -2.82
CA LYS A 312 5.17 -4.65 -1.39
C LYS A 312 3.94 -4.52 -0.51
N ILE A 313 3.77 -5.46 0.41
CA ILE A 313 2.66 -5.53 1.36
C ILE A 313 3.21 -5.61 2.79
N PRO A 314 3.48 -4.47 3.45
CA PRO A 314 3.72 -4.46 4.89
C PRO A 314 2.49 -4.97 5.66
N ILE A 315 2.72 -5.87 6.60
CA ILE A 315 1.71 -6.45 7.49
C ILE A 315 2.07 -6.07 8.91
N ASN A 316 1.19 -5.33 9.58
CA ASN A 316 1.42 -4.83 10.92
C ASN A 316 0.56 -5.56 11.95
N GLU A 317 1.06 -5.69 13.18
CA GLU A 317 0.26 -6.00 14.36
C GLU A 317 0.60 -5.04 15.52
N PRO A 318 -0.31 -4.84 16.48
CA PRO A 318 0.00 -4.06 17.66
C PRO A 318 1.11 -4.71 18.49
N ALA A 319 1.87 -3.89 19.22
CA ALA A 319 2.86 -4.37 20.17
C ALA A 319 2.72 -3.64 21.52
N PRO A 320 3.22 -4.24 22.63
CA PRO A 320 3.08 -3.67 23.96
C PRO A 320 3.64 -2.24 24.07
N GLY A 321 2.91 -1.36 24.77
CA GLY A 321 3.31 0.02 25.03
C GLY A 321 2.56 0.60 26.23
N LYS A 322 2.98 1.78 26.72
CA LYS A 322 2.28 2.49 27.82
C LYS A 322 0.87 2.94 27.46
N LYS A 323 0.60 3.14 26.16
CA LYS A 323 -0.67 3.53 25.56
C LYS A 323 -1.03 2.56 24.44
N LYS A 324 -2.31 2.56 24.09
CA LYS A 324 -2.87 1.79 22.99
C LYS A 324 -2.07 2.02 21.69
N SER A 325 -1.77 0.95 20.97
CA SER A 325 -1.10 1.05 19.67
C SER A 325 -2.05 1.62 18.63
N GLN A 326 -1.56 2.46 17.72
CA GLN A 326 -2.32 2.96 16.56
C GLN A 326 -2.86 1.83 15.67
N ILE A 327 -2.20 0.65 15.68
CA ILE A 327 -2.68 -0.53 14.95
C ILE A 327 -3.93 -1.10 15.62
N GLU A 328 -3.95 -1.13 16.95
CA GLU A 328 -5.11 -1.57 17.73
C GLU A 328 -6.27 -0.57 17.60
N GLU A 329 -5.98 0.73 17.56
CA GLU A 329 -6.99 1.75 17.25
C GLU A 329 -7.63 1.53 15.88
N TYR A 330 -6.82 1.27 14.85
CA TYR A 330 -7.36 0.92 13.53
C TYR A 330 -8.28 -0.30 13.60
N VAL A 331 -7.85 -1.38 14.27
CA VAL A 331 -8.63 -2.63 14.36
C VAL A 331 -9.97 -2.41 15.07
N ASP A 332 -10.00 -1.58 16.11
CA ASP A 332 -11.24 -1.21 16.80
C ASP A 332 -12.23 -0.49 15.90
N TYR A 333 -11.79 0.56 15.19
CA TYR A 333 -12.70 1.38 14.38
C TYR A 333 -13.02 0.75 13.03
N TYR A 334 -12.08 0.02 12.45
CA TYR A 334 -12.32 -0.76 11.24
C TYR A 334 -13.09 -2.05 11.53
N GLY A 335 -13.18 -2.50 12.79
CA GLY A 335 -13.86 -3.74 13.16
C GLY A 335 -13.13 -5.01 12.73
N GLY A 336 -11.80 -4.97 12.60
CA GLY A 336 -10.96 -6.13 12.25
C GLY A 336 -9.72 -5.79 11.41
N ALA A 337 -9.13 -6.82 10.80
CA ALA A 337 -8.00 -6.66 9.87
C ALA A 337 -8.43 -5.96 8.57
N GLY A 338 -7.53 -5.18 7.98
CA GLY A 338 -7.76 -4.51 6.70
C GLY A 338 -6.62 -3.60 6.26
N VAL A 339 -6.83 -2.90 5.16
CA VAL A 339 -5.84 -1.96 4.61
C VAL A 339 -5.83 -0.66 5.40
N GLN A 340 -4.70 -0.36 6.04
CA GLN A 340 -4.52 0.88 6.77
C GLN A 340 -4.21 2.06 5.86
N HIS A 341 -3.21 1.90 4.99
CA HIS A 341 -2.78 2.97 4.10
C HIS A 341 -2.22 2.44 2.78
N ILE A 342 -2.19 3.34 1.80
CA ILE A 342 -1.69 3.11 0.45
C ILE A 342 -0.66 4.19 0.18
N ALA A 343 0.60 3.80 -0.02
CA ALA A 343 1.66 4.73 -0.36
C ALA A 343 1.68 4.96 -1.88
N LEU A 344 1.69 6.23 -2.28
CA LEU A 344 1.72 6.65 -3.68
C LEU A 344 3.09 7.27 -3.98
N ASN A 345 3.82 6.69 -4.93
CA ASN A 345 5.15 7.16 -5.31
C ASN A 345 5.06 8.51 -6.03
N THR A 346 6.06 9.36 -5.82
CA THR A 346 6.32 10.56 -6.63
C THR A 346 7.82 10.77 -6.75
N GLN A 347 8.26 11.27 -7.91
CA GLN A 347 9.64 11.72 -8.12
C GLN A 347 9.88 13.18 -7.70
N ASP A 348 8.83 13.91 -7.31
CA ASP A 348 8.89 15.33 -6.95
C ASP A 348 7.96 15.63 -5.77
N ILE A 349 8.39 15.16 -4.59
CA ILE A 349 7.60 15.26 -3.36
C ILE A 349 7.39 16.71 -2.91
N ILE A 350 8.29 17.63 -3.25
CA ILE A 350 8.18 19.06 -2.90
C ILE A 350 7.03 19.72 -3.64
N THR A 351 6.79 19.35 -4.91
CA THR A 351 5.62 19.86 -5.63
C THR A 351 4.33 19.14 -5.22
N ALA A 352 4.42 17.88 -4.81
CA ALA A 352 3.27 17.04 -4.52
C ALA A 352 2.55 17.41 -3.21
N VAL A 353 3.30 17.85 -2.19
CA VAL A 353 2.83 18.24 -0.84
C VAL A 353 2.63 19.74 -0.76
#